data_AF-A0A962XJT7-F1
#
_entry.id   AF-A0A962XJT7-F1
#
_cell.length_a   1.000
_cell.length_b   1.000
_cell.length_c   1.000
_cell.angle_alpha   90.00
_cell.angle_beta   90.00
_cell.angle_gamma   90.00
#
_symmetry.space_group_name_H-M   'P 1'
#
loop_
_entity.id
_entity.type
_entity.pdbx_description
1 polymer ?
#
loop_
_entity_poly.entity_id
_entity_poly.type
_entity_poly.pdbx_seq_one_letter_code
_entity_poly.pdbx_strand_id
1 'polypeptide(L)' 'MRINRKLHQPFVWFENGGWWFKIFGECFGPYWELVDARYYLLVVQGLNHQLRTAIAH' A
#
# COMPACT_ATOMS: atom_id res chain seq x y z
N MET A 1 7.06 -13.99 -22.51
CA MET A 1 5.77 -13.70 -21.83
C MET A 1 5.96 -12.49 -20.92
N ARG A 2 5.44 -11.32 -21.31
CA ARG A 2 5.47 -10.12 -20.48
C ARG A 2 4.32 -10.25 -19.48
N ILE A 3 4.61 -10.78 -18.29
CA ILE A 3 3.64 -10.88 -17.21
C ILE A 3 3.17 -9.44 -16.94
N ASN A 4 1.94 -9.15 -17.32
CA ASN A 4 1.29 -7.87 -17.07
C ASN A 4 0.92 -7.86 -15.58
N ARG A 5 1.94 -7.79 -14.72
CA ARG A 5 1.78 -7.56 -13.29
C ARG A 5 1.24 -6.15 -13.22
N LYS A 6 -0.09 -5.99 -13.17
CA LYS A 6 -0.72 -4.76 -12.69
C LYS A 6 -0.11 -4.53 -11.31
N LEU A 7 0.98 -3.77 -11.25
CA LEU A 7 1.51 -3.30 -9.99
C LEU A 7 0.34 -2.59 -9.34
N HIS A 8 -0.11 -3.09 -8.20
CA HIS A 8 -1.07 -2.40 -7.36
C HIS A 8 -0.35 -1.15 -6.84
N GLN A 9 -0.26 -0.14 -7.70
CA GLN A 9 0.43 1.10 -7.40
C GLN A 9 -0.39 1.80 -6.32
N PRO A 10 0.23 2.15 -5.18
CA PRO A 10 -0.45 2.88 -4.15
C PRO A 10 -0.83 4.26 -4.66
N PHE A 11 -2.04 4.69 -4.33
CA PHE A 11 -2.49 6.05 -4.53
C PHE A 11 -2.34 6.81 -3.20
N VAL A 12 -1.55 7.87 -3.17
CA VAL A 12 -1.26 8.66 -1.94
C VAL A 12 -1.81 10.06 -2.14
N TRP A 13 -2.50 10.61 -1.14
CA TRP A 13 -3.05 11.97 -1.17
C TRP A 13 -3.05 12.62 0.22
N PHE A 14 -3.27 13.94 0.26
CA PHE A 14 -3.41 14.71 1.50
C PHE A 14 -4.81 15.31 1.56
N GLU A 15 -5.54 15.08 2.66
CA GLU A 15 -6.90 15.55 2.85
C GLU A 15 -7.18 15.77 4.34
N ASN A 16 -7.88 16.87 4.67
CA ASN A 16 -8.28 17.23 6.03
C ASN A 16 -7.13 17.24 7.05
N GLY A 17 -5.94 17.68 6.64
CA GLY A 17 -4.78 17.82 7.54
C GLY A 17 -3.97 16.53 7.72
N GLY A 18 -4.25 15.47 6.98
CA GLY A 18 -3.50 14.21 7.06
C GLY A 18 -3.22 13.56 5.71
N TRP A 19 -2.21 12.72 5.71
CA TRP A 19 -1.81 11.87 4.60
C TRP A 19 -2.62 10.58 4.59
N TRP A 20 -3.04 10.19 3.40
CA TRP A 20 -3.81 8.99 3.14
C TRP A 20 -3.14 8.19 2.03
N PHE A 21 -3.36 6.88 2.04
CA PHE A 21 -3.05 6.06 0.87
C PHE A 21 -4.08 4.96 0.63
N LYS A 22 -4.20 4.53 -0.62
CA LYS A 22 -5.08 3.44 -1.07
C LYS A 22 -4.25 2.39 -1.78
N ILE A 23 -4.36 1.15 -1.32
CA ILE A 23 -3.71 -0.01 -1.93
C ILE A 23 -4.58 -1.26 -1.73
N PHE A 24 -4.56 -2.19 -2.68
CA PHE A 24 -5.38 -3.42 -2.66
C PHE A 24 -6.90 -3.18 -2.51
N GLY A 25 -7.38 -1.99 -2.83
CA GLY A 25 -8.79 -1.61 -2.69
C GLY A 25 -9.15 -0.98 -1.34
N GLU A 26 -8.22 -0.97 -0.39
CA GLU A 26 -8.41 -0.45 0.97
C GLU A 26 -7.72 0.91 1.15
N CYS A 27 -8.31 1.77 1.99
CA CYS A 27 -7.79 3.09 2.33
C CYS A 27 -7.23 3.11 3.75
N PHE A 28 -6.11 3.79 3.94
CA PHE A 28 -5.39 3.91 5.21
C PHE A 28 -5.07 5.37 5.50
N GLY A 29 -5.27 5.80 6.74
CA GLY A 29 -5.08 7.18 7.19
C GLY A 29 -6.24 7.68 8.06
N PRO A 30 -6.22 8.97 8.44
CA PRO A 30 -5.17 9.95 8.15
C PRO A 30 -3.91 9.73 9.00
N TYR A 31 -2.74 9.96 8.41
CA TYR A 31 -1.45 10.04 9.10
C TYR A 31 -1.00 11.50 9.16
N TRP A 32 -0.44 11.94 10.28
CA TRP A 32 -0.01 13.33 10.43
C TRP A 32 1.21 13.63 9.54
N GLU A 33 2.19 12.75 9.58
CA GLU A 33 3.44 12.89 8.83
C GLU A 33 3.46 11.99 7.58
N LEU A 34 4.04 12.50 6.49
CA LEU A 34 4.21 11.72 5.25
C LEU A 34 5.07 10.47 5.47
N VAL A 35 6.04 10.54 6.39
CA VAL A 35 6.92 9.42 6.72
C VAL A 35 6.15 8.24 7.33
N ASP A 36 5.15 8.51 8.16
CA ASP A 36 4.30 7.49 8.76
C ASP A 36 3.47 6.81 7.68
N ALA A 37 2.80 7.60 6.83
CA ALA A 37 2.04 7.07 5.70
C ALA A 37 2.91 6.18 4.78
N ARG A 38 4.15 6.61 4.51
CA ARG A 38 5.11 5.83 3.72
C ARG A 38 5.54 4.55 4.42
N TYR A 39 5.79 4.59 5.73
CA TYR A 39 6.14 3.40 6.52
C TYR A 39 5.03 2.35 6.48
N TYR A 40 3.80 2.74 6.79
CA TYR A 40 2.66 1.82 6.79
C TYR A 40 2.36 1.25 5.39
N LEU A 41 2.51 2.06 4.35
CA LEU A 41 2.40 1.59 2.97
C LEU A 41 3.39 0.45 2.67
N LEU A 42 4.65 0.58 3.08
CA LEU A 42 5.67 -0.46 2.88
C LEU A 42 5.35 -1.74 3.68
N VAL A 43 4.86 -1.60 4.91
CA VAL A 43 4.42 -2.73 5.74
C VAL A 43 3.30 -3.51 5.04
N VAL A 44 2.25 -2.82 4.58
CA VAL A 44 1.12 -3.45 3.88
C VAL A 44 1.55 -4.14 2.59
N GLN A 45 2.44 -3.51 1.81
CA GLN A 45 3.01 -4.13 0.61
C GLN A 45 3.81 -5.40 0.92
N GLY A 46 4.63 -5.36 1.97
CA GLY A 46 5.42 -6.51 2.44
C GLY A 46 4.55 -7.68 2.90
N LEU A 47 3.53 -7.40 3.71
CA LEU A 47 2.58 -8.42 4.19
C LEU A 47 1.83 -9.09 3.03
N ASN A 48 1.31 -8.32 2.08
CA ASN A 48 0.64 -8.88 0.91
C ASN A 48 1.61 -9.72 0.05
N HIS A 49 2.89 -9.32 -0.04
CA HIS A 49 3.90 -10.14 -0.73
C HIS A 49 4.10 -11.49 -0.03
N GLN A 50 4.30 -11.48 1.29
CA GLN A 50 4.47 -12.71 2.08
C GLN A 50 3.26 -13.63 1.98
N LEU A 51 2.05 -13.09 2.07
CA LEU A 51 0.80 -13.85 1.95
C LEU A 51 0.68 -14.52 0.58
N ARG A 52 0.97 -13.80 -0.51
CA ARG A 52 0.92 -14.36 -1.86
C ARG A 52 1.93 -15.47 -2.06
N THR A 53 3.12 -15.34 -1.47
CA THR A 53 4.14 -16.39 -1.49
C THR A 53 3.70 -17.63 -0.70
N ALA A 54 3.10 -17.44 0.48
CA ALA A 54 2.62 -18.53 1.32
C ALA A 54 1.46 -19.33 0.67
N ILE A 55 0.56 -18.66 -0.05
CA ILE A 55 -0.57 -19.31 -0.76
C ILE A 55 -0.12 -20.02 -2.06
N ALA A 56 0.99 -19.58 -2.66
CA ALA A 56 1.49 -20.16 -3.91
C ALA A 56 2.27 -21.48 -3.71
N HIS A 57 2.50 -21.88 -2.44
CA HIS A 57 3.10 -23.15 -2.04
C HIS A 57 2.02 -24.17 -1.68
#